data_AF-A0A1B7NML8-F1
#
_entry.id   AF-A0A1B7NML8-F1
#
_cell.length_a   1.000
_cell.length_b   1.000
_cell.length_c   1.000
_cell.angle_alpha   90.00
_cell.angle_beta   90.00
_cell.angle_gamma   90.00
#
_symmetry.space_group_name_H-M   'P 1'
#
loop_
_entity.id
_entity.type
_entity.pdbx_description
1 polymer ?
#
loop_
_entity_poly.entity_id
_entity_poly.type
_entity_poly.pdbx_seq_one_letter_code
_entity_poly.pdbx_strand_id
1 'polypeptide(L)'
;MFSQIPHSTQPRISSICLANPLHDTNHLHPPDFAAFMSTRSRAYVLSDKPLDTQVAGRYEFGCNCYSSGEQLNVECIMPRAWRSMLTWLDGMFEDKGLEEVAVIVGDDGVAED
;
A
#
# COMPACT_ATOMS: atom_id res chain seq x y z
N MET A 1 39.96 18.67 -12.27
CA MET A 1 38.94 19.07 -11.28
C MET A 1 37.63 18.43 -11.71
N PHE A 2 37.37 17.20 -11.26
CA PHE A 2 36.11 16.53 -11.59
C PHE A 2 35.03 17.05 -10.65
N SER A 3 34.08 17.79 -11.19
CA SER A 3 32.84 18.16 -10.51
C SER A 3 32.11 16.87 -10.14
N GLN A 4 32.14 16.49 -8.86
CA GLN A 4 31.22 15.48 -8.34
C GLN A 4 29.81 16.03 -8.48
N ILE A 5 29.06 15.52 -9.46
CA ILE A 5 27.62 15.71 -9.52
C ILE A 5 27.06 15.00 -8.28
N PRO A 6 26.38 15.70 -7.35
CA PRO A 6 25.78 15.03 -6.21
C PRO A 6 24.76 14.02 -6.76
N HIS A 7 25.01 12.74 -6.56
CA HIS A 7 24.00 11.73 -6.79
C HIS A 7 22.91 11.96 -5.76
N SER A 8 21.85 12.65 -6.18
CA SER A 8 20.58 12.63 -5.48
C SER A 8 20.16 11.18 -5.33
N THR A 9 20.27 10.61 -4.14
CA THR A 9 19.72 9.29 -3.79
C THR A 9 18.22 9.39 -3.58
N GLN A 10 17.53 10.20 -4.41
CA GLN A 10 16.08 10.24 -4.38
C GLN A 10 15.55 8.89 -4.85
N PRO A 11 14.61 8.27 -4.12
CA PRO A 11 13.96 7.06 -4.58
C PRO A 11 13.37 7.34 -5.96
N ARG A 12 13.69 6.47 -6.93
CA ARG A 12 13.19 6.60 -8.31
C ARG A 12 11.70 6.27 -8.42
N ILE A 13 11.14 5.66 -7.38
CA ILE A 13 9.75 5.25 -7.27
C ILE A 13 9.12 6.13 -6.19
N SER A 14 8.06 6.87 -6.55
CA SER A 14 7.35 7.73 -5.61
C SER A 14 6.46 6.93 -4.67
N SER A 15 5.78 5.89 -5.17
CA SER A 15 4.85 5.08 -4.38
C SER A 15 4.43 3.82 -5.14
N ILE A 16 3.81 2.85 -4.45
CA ILE A 16 3.31 1.60 -5.03
C ILE A 16 1.88 1.29 -4.56
N CYS A 17 1.01 0.91 -5.50
CA CYS A 17 -0.27 0.26 -5.19
C CYS A 17 -0.18 -1.22 -5.55
N LEU A 18 -0.62 -2.09 -4.66
CA LEU A 18 -0.65 -3.53 -4.84
C LEU A 18 -2.09 -4.02 -4.99
N ALA A 19 -2.38 -4.83 -6.00
CA ALA A 19 -3.66 -5.52 -6.14
C ALA A 19 -3.47 -6.99 -5.73
N ASN A 20 -3.88 -7.31 -4.50
CA ASN A 20 -3.66 -8.60 -3.84
C ASN A 20 -2.17 -8.96 -3.68
N PRO A 21 -1.48 -8.39 -2.68
CA PRO A 21 -0.07 -8.71 -2.39
C PRO A 21 0.16 -10.21 -2.22
N LEU A 22 1.32 -10.70 -2.67
CA LEU A 22 1.74 -12.09 -2.52
C LEU A 22 2.96 -12.27 -1.59
N HIS A 23 3.51 -11.17 -1.10
CA HIS A 23 4.61 -11.17 -0.14
C HIS A 23 4.07 -11.11 1.29
N ASP A 24 4.96 -11.35 2.26
CA ASP A 24 4.72 -11.02 3.68
C ASP A 24 5.83 -10.07 4.18
N THR A 25 5.73 -9.63 5.43
CA THR A 25 6.74 -8.76 6.06
C THR A 25 8.13 -9.39 6.16
N ASN A 26 8.26 -10.72 6.17
CA ASN A 26 9.56 -11.41 6.24
C ASN A 26 10.37 -11.25 4.94
N HIS A 27 9.71 -10.87 3.85
CA HIS A 27 10.35 -10.61 2.57
C HIS A 27 10.70 -9.13 2.37
N LEU A 28 10.40 -8.26 3.34
CA LEU A 28 10.65 -6.82 3.25
C LEU A 28 12.06 -6.48 3.75
N HIS A 29 13.05 -6.79 2.92
CA HIS A 29 14.43 -6.41 3.14
C HIS A 29 15.01 -5.68 1.91
N PRO A 30 15.87 -4.66 2.09
CA PRO A 30 16.42 -4.14 3.36
C PRO A 30 15.41 -3.29 4.18
N PRO A 31 15.75 -2.85 5.42
CA PRO A 31 14.86 -2.05 6.27
C PRO A 31 14.33 -0.76 5.62
N ASP A 32 15.13 -0.10 4.79
CA ASP A 32 14.69 1.09 4.04
C ASP A 32 13.56 0.76 3.05
N PHE A 33 13.56 -0.46 2.50
CA PHE A 33 12.47 -0.95 1.66
C PHE A 33 11.23 -1.24 2.50
N ALA A 34 11.36 -1.84 3.69
CA ALA A 34 10.24 -2.02 4.61
C ALA A 34 9.62 -0.68 5.03
N ALA A 35 10.45 0.34 5.31
CA ALA A 35 9.99 1.70 5.60
C ALA A 35 9.24 2.30 4.40
N PHE A 36 9.77 2.17 3.18
CA PHE A 36 9.10 2.60 1.95
C PHE A 36 7.75 1.90 1.76
N MET A 37 7.68 0.57 1.96
CA MET A 37 6.42 -0.16 1.88
C MET A 37 5.42 0.35 2.92
N SER A 38 5.89 0.64 4.12
CA SER A 38 5.07 1.10 5.24
C SER A 38 4.50 2.50 5.07
N THR A 39 5.21 3.42 4.42
CA THR A 39 4.82 4.84 4.34
C THR A 39 4.41 5.30 2.95
N ARG A 40 4.83 4.58 1.89
CA ARG A 40 4.61 4.97 0.49
C ARG A 40 4.07 3.83 -0.36
N SER A 41 3.52 2.78 0.26
CA SER A 41 2.77 1.74 -0.45
C SER A 41 1.44 1.48 0.22
N ARG A 42 0.48 0.97 -0.56
CA ARG A 42 -0.78 0.43 -0.05
C ARG A 42 -1.27 -0.75 -0.87
N ALA A 43 -2.09 -1.57 -0.26
CA ALA A 43 -2.69 -2.73 -0.88
C ALA A 43 -4.21 -2.58 -1.01
N TYR A 44 -4.74 -3.08 -2.12
CA TYR A 44 -6.16 -3.36 -2.31
C TYR A 44 -6.33 -4.87 -2.29
N VAL A 45 -7.19 -5.35 -1.41
CA VAL A 45 -7.43 -6.78 -1.19
C VAL A 45 -8.88 -7.15 -1.45
N LEU A 46 -9.15 -8.45 -1.53
CA LEU A 46 -10.52 -8.95 -1.60
C LEU A 46 -11.27 -8.60 -0.31
N SER A 47 -12.41 -7.96 -0.45
CA SER A 47 -13.31 -7.61 0.64
C SER A 47 -14.68 -7.22 0.09
N ASP A 48 -15.71 -7.61 0.80
CA ASP A 48 -17.10 -7.20 0.57
C ASP A 48 -17.41 -5.78 1.07
N LYS A 49 -16.49 -5.16 1.82
CA LYS A 49 -16.63 -3.77 2.30
C LYS A 49 -16.58 -2.79 1.12
N PRO A 50 -17.16 -1.58 1.23
CA PRO A 50 -17.05 -0.55 0.19
C PRO A 50 -15.60 -0.27 -0.22
N LEU A 51 -15.37 0.09 -1.49
CA LEU A 51 -14.06 0.52 -1.99
C LEU A 51 -13.45 1.58 -1.07
N ASP A 52 -12.14 1.51 -0.85
CA ASP A 52 -11.37 2.41 0.02
C ASP A 52 -11.70 2.28 1.53
N THR A 53 -12.51 1.31 1.93
CA THR A 53 -12.65 0.95 3.34
C THR A 53 -11.38 0.28 3.84
N GLN A 54 -10.81 0.75 4.94
CA GLN A 54 -9.63 0.12 5.53
C GLN A 54 -9.95 -1.28 6.07
N VAL A 55 -9.01 -2.20 5.88
CA VAL A 55 -9.13 -3.59 6.30
C VAL A 55 -7.83 -4.09 6.93
N ALA A 56 -7.90 -5.21 7.66
CA ALA A 56 -6.74 -5.87 8.21
C ALA A 56 -5.77 -6.32 7.09
N GLY A 57 -4.51 -6.54 7.45
CA GLY A 57 -3.45 -6.95 6.52
C GLY A 57 -2.15 -6.17 6.68
N ARG A 58 -2.15 -5.05 7.41
CA ARG A 58 -0.95 -4.23 7.61
C ARG A 58 0.24 -5.00 8.20
N TYR A 59 -0.02 -5.81 9.22
CA TYR A 59 1.01 -6.61 9.87
C TYR A 59 1.50 -7.78 9.00
N GLU A 60 0.71 -8.18 7.99
CA GLU A 60 1.05 -9.23 7.05
C GLU A 60 1.84 -8.68 5.86
N PHE A 61 1.38 -7.58 5.25
CA PHE A 61 1.91 -7.05 4.00
C PHE A 61 2.84 -5.84 4.17
N GLY A 62 2.99 -5.34 5.40
CA GLY A 62 3.87 -4.22 5.74
C GLY A 62 3.33 -2.84 5.35
N CYS A 63 2.14 -2.73 4.77
CA CYS A 63 1.52 -1.49 4.30
C CYS A 63 0.01 -1.45 4.63
N ASN A 64 -0.62 -0.28 4.60
CA ASN A 64 -2.06 -0.20 4.83
C ASN A 64 -2.84 -0.97 3.76
N CYS A 65 -3.92 -1.62 4.18
CA CYS A 65 -4.77 -2.44 3.31
C CYS A 65 -6.17 -1.83 3.22
N TYR A 66 -6.70 -1.84 2.00
CA TYR A 66 -7.98 -1.27 1.65
C TYR A 66 -8.82 -2.32 0.92
N SER A 67 -10.13 -2.27 1.13
CA SER A 67 -11.07 -3.02 0.33
C SER A 67 -11.02 -2.53 -1.11
N SER A 68 -10.93 -3.48 -2.04
CA SER A 68 -11.16 -3.25 -3.47
C SER A 68 -12.64 -3.16 -3.84
N GLY A 69 -13.52 -3.49 -2.88
CA GLY A 69 -14.94 -3.78 -3.07
C GLY A 69 -15.23 -4.99 -3.97
N GLU A 70 -14.20 -5.76 -4.34
CA GLU A 70 -14.30 -7.06 -4.98
C GLU A 70 -14.15 -8.14 -3.92
N GLN A 71 -15.08 -9.09 -3.86
CA GLN A 71 -15.07 -10.10 -2.80
C GLN A 71 -14.36 -11.39 -3.22
N LEU A 72 -14.36 -11.73 -4.51
CA LEU A 72 -14.08 -13.11 -4.94
C LEU A 72 -12.91 -13.21 -5.94
N ASN A 73 -12.73 -12.23 -6.81
CA ASN A 73 -11.85 -12.37 -7.98
C ASN A 73 -10.70 -11.36 -7.94
N VAL A 74 -9.48 -11.82 -7.68
CA VAL A 74 -8.30 -10.94 -7.55
C VAL A 74 -8.03 -10.15 -8.83
N GLU A 75 -8.31 -10.73 -9.99
CA GLU A 75 -8.18 -10.09 -11.30
C GLU A 75 -9.16 -8.91 -11.48
N CYS A 76 -10.23 -8.86 -10.71
CA CYS A 76 -11.21 -7.78 -10.71
C CYS A 76 -10.85 -6.62 -9.75
N ILE A 77 -9.81 -6.75 -8.92
CA ILE A 77 -9.36 -5.66 -8.03
C ILE A 77 -8.92 -4.45 -8.84
N MET A 78 -8.03 -4.65 -9.82
CA MET A 78 -7.50 -3.57 -10.66
C MET A 78 -8.61 -2.77 -11.37
N PRO A 79 -9.52 -3.39 -12.17
CA PRO A 79 -10.57 -2.64 -12.84
C PRO A 79 -11.58 -1.96 -11.90
N ARG A 80 -11.68 -2.38 -10.64
CA ARG A 80 -12.54 -1.70 -9.63
C ARG A 80 -11.85 -0.55 -8.92
N ALA A 81 -10.60 -0.73 -8.51
CA ALA A 81 -9.88 0.19 -7.63
C ALA A 81 -8.94 1.16 -8.36
N TRP A 82 -8.73 1.02 -9.69
CA TRP A 82 -7.72 1.81 -10.41
C TRP A 82 -7.87 3.33 -10.25
N ARG A 83 -9.09 3.87 -10.13
CA ARG A 83 -9.29 5.30 -9.94
C ARG A 83 -8.74 5.76 -8.59
N SER A 84 -9.08 5.06 -7.51
CA SER A 84 -8.55 5.33 -6.17
C SER A 84 -7.04 5.12 -6.10
N MET A 85 -6.51 4.10 -6.79
CA MET A 85 -5.07 3.89 -6.94
C MET A 85 -4.40 5.09 -7.61
N LEU A 86 -4.90 5.54 -8.76
CA LEU A 86 -4.30 6.68 -9.49
C LEU A 86 -4.39 7.97 -8.67
N THR A 87 -5.53 8.29 -8.07
CA THR A 87 -5.68 9.48 -7.22
C THR A 87 -4.68 9.48 -6.06
N TRP A 88 -4.45 8.33 -5.44
CA TRP A 88 -3.46 8.24 -4.37
C TRP A 88 -2.01 8.32 -4.88
N LEU A 89 -1.72 7.67 -6.02
CA LEU A 89 -0.39 7.75 -6.65
C LEU A 89 -0.06 9.18 -7.07
N ASP A 90 -1.02 9.94 -7.61
CA ASP A 90 -0.87 11.34 -7.97
C ASP A 90 -0.52 12.19 -6.74
N GLY A 91 -1.27 12.03 -5.63
CA GLY A 91 -0.98 12.76 -4.39
C GLY A 91 0.41 12.43 -3.80
N MET A 92 0.80 11.14 -3.82
CA MET A 92 2.13 10.72 -3.39
C MET A 92 3.25 11.19 -4.34
N PHE A 93 2.95 11.43 -5.61
CA PHE A 93 3.92 12.00 -6.55
C PHE A 93 4.10 13.51 -6.34
N GLU A 94 3.00 14.23 -6.12
CA GLU A 94 3.00 15.68 -5.92
C GLU A 94 3.70 16.09 -4.62
N ASP A 95 3.50 15.35 -3.53
CA ASP A 95 4.13 15.61 -2.24
C ASP A 95 5.11 14.50 -1.82
N LYS A 96 6.40 14.85 -1.88
CA LYS A 96 7.51 13.96 -1.45
C LYS A 96 7.58 13.76 0.06
N GLY A 97 6.97 14.65 0.85
CA GLY A 97 6.90 14.55 2.31
C GLY A 97 5.63 13.86 2.81
N LEU A 98 4.65 13.61 1.93
CA LEU A 98 3.44 12.89 2.29
C LEU A 98 3.77 11.45 2.66
N GLU A 99 3.37 11.02 3.84
CA GLU A 99 3.51 9.64 4.30
C GLU A 99 2.15 9.10 4.72
N GLU A 100 1.95 7.82 4.43
CA GLU A 100 0.78 7.10 4.90
C GLU A 100 0.89 6.81 6.40
N VAL A 101 -0.08 7.31 7.16
CA VAL A 101 -0.19 7.04 8.59
C VAL A 101 -0.63 5.59 8.79
N ALA A 102 0.11 4.85 9.61
CA ALA A 102 -0.23 3.47 9.93
C ALA A 102 -1.61 3.41 10.60
N VAL A 103 -2.51 2.59 10.05
CA VAL A 103 -3.81 2.33 10.68
C VAL A 103 -3.91 0.88 11.12
N ILE A 104 -4.36 0.69 12.36
CA ILE A 104 -4.61 -0.60 12.97
C ILE A 104 -6.12 -0.82 12.93
N VAL A 105 -6.55 -1.76 12.09
CA VAL A 105 -7.94 -2.20 12.04
C VAL A 105 -8.10 -3.28 13.10
N GLY A 106 -9.00 -3.07 14.07
CA GLY A 106 -9.36 -4.08 15.06
C GLY A 106 -10.09 -5.24 14.38
N ASP A 107 -9.89 -6.46 14.88
CA ASP A 107 -10.67 -7.61 14.44
C ASP A 107 -12.10 -7.41 14.97
N ASP A 108 -13.06 -7.22 14.06
CA ASP A 108 -14.48 -7.19 14.41
C ASP A 108 -14.88 -8.64 14.74
N GLY A 109 -14.50 -9.09 15.93
CA GLY A 109 -14.67 -10.47 16.38
C GLY A 109 -16.08 -10.96 16.08
N VAL A 110 -16.18 -11.96 15.20
CA VAL A 110 -17.43 -12.69 14.99
C VAL A 110 -17.68 -13.42 16.31
N ALA A 111 -18.69 -12.97 17.05
CA ALA A 111 -19.20 -13.72 18.19
C ALA A 111 -19.68 -15.08 17.67
N GLU A 112 -19.01 -16.15 18.06
CA GLU A 112 -19.50 -17.51 17.90
C GLU A 112 -20.65 -17.70 18.93
N ASP A 113 -21.86 -17.96 18.42
CA ASP A 113 -23.01 -18.44 19.21
C ASP A 113 -22.84 -19.93 19.60
#